data_AF-A0AAN5R568-F1
#
_entry.id   AF-A0AAN5R568-F1
#
_cell.length_a   1.000
_cell.length_b   1.000
_cell.length_c   1.000
_cell.angle_alpha   90.00
_cell.angle_beta   90.00
_cell.angle_gamma   90.00
#
_symmetry.space_group_name_H-M   'P 1'
#
loop_
_entity.id
_entity.type
_entity.pdbx_description
1 polymer ?
#
loop_
_entity_poly.entity_id
_entity_poly.type
_entity_poly.pdbx_seq_one_letter_code
_entity_poly.pdbx_strand_id
1 'polypeptide(L)'
;MDVIINTEGSCDSKEGRLLKSQGLAVLNLLACGGYDLANPPAGSLLKSSRNLEGNWVILTPMHWQASHNDAVIVAIDNDLRVTDEEVKYWFDLYSAYLAEEGMSLYFYDKYTWLLRVDDKPPLNAKPIYQVLNKSLMPELSHLDETMYWQKFFTESQMFFSSNPRKSLINGIWAWGSGQLKDKNTISICTDKHFLDIAQVYSSSVTLYDPSVNLSKFEVVLLHSIDSLSESHQVEIKKIPAHWYWNNCILIKAKSHWFTRLWRSLTHAD
;
A
#
# COMPACT_ATOMS: atom_id res chain seq x y z
N MET A 1 19.44 -3.41 -2.62
CA MET A 1 18.46 -4.35 -2.10
C MET A 1 17.45 -3.55 -1.31
N ASP A 2 16.18 -3.76 -1.62
CA ASP A 2 15.04 -3.19 -0.92
C ASP A 2 14.36 -4.32 -0.13
N VAL A 3 14.15 -4.12 1.17
CA VAL A 3 13.51 -5.09 2.06
C VAL A 3 12.17 -4.50 2.47
N ILE A 4 11.08 -5.10 2.01
CA ILE A 4 9.72 -4.64 2.24
C ILE A 4 9.03 -5.62 3.20
N ILE A 5 8.63 -5.11 4.37
CA ILE A 5 7.94 -5.87 5.41
C ILE A 5 6.54 -5.28 5.60
N ASN A 6 5.50 -6.10 5.48
CA ASN A 6 4.10 -5.69 5.63
C ASN A 6 3.65 -5.58 7.09
N THR A 7 4.47 -4.95 7.92
CA THR A 7 4.17 -4.61 9.31
C THR A 7 4.54 -3.17 9.58
N GLU A 8 4.15 -2.67 10.74
CA GLU A 8 4.77 -1.48 11.30
C GLU A 8 6.18 -1.82 11.79
N GLY A 9 7.10 -0.88 11.58
CA GLY A 9 8.48 -0.98 12.03
C GLY A 9 8.78 -0.01 13.17
N SER A 10 9.66 -0.43 14.07
CA SER A 10 10.33 0.44 15.03
C SER A 10 11.53 1.11 14.35
N CYS A 11 11.30 2.17 13.59
CA CYS A 11 12.36 2.89 12.90
C CYS A 11 13.14 3.81 13.85
N ASP A 12 14.44 3.56 14.03
CA ASP A 12 15.36 4.45 14.77
C ASP A 12 16.27 5.23 13.81
N SER A 13 16.21 6.56 13.89
CA SER A 13 17.09 7.49 13.15
C SER A 13 18.59 7.29 13.42
N LYS A 14 18.97 6.63 14.52
CA LYS A 14 20.38 6.29 14.81
C LYS A 14 20.94 5.22 13.87
N GLU A 15 20.08 4.41 13.25
CA GLU A 15 20.48 3.33 12.36
C GLU A 15 20.66 3.76 10.90
N GLY A 16 20.21 4.95 10.52
CA GLY A 16 20.23 5.42 9.14
C GLY A 16 19.29 6.59 8.88
N ARG A 17 19.14 6.94 7.59
CA ARG A 17 18.23 8.02 7.20
C ARG A 17 16.79 7.54 7.20
N LEU A 18 15.92 8.23 7.93
CA LEU A 18 14.49 7.96 7.99
C LEU A 18 13.72 8.74 6.92
N LEU A 19 12.76 8.10 6.26
CA LEU A 19 11.80 8.72 5.35
C LEU A 19 10.38 8.23 5.66
N LYS A 20 9.37 8.97 5.17
CA LYS A 20 7.96 8.56 5.27
C LYS A 20 7.69 7.42 4.27
N SER A 21 7.01 6.38 4.75
CA SER A 21 6.55 5.27 3.90
C SER A 21 5.33 5.62 3.06
N GLN A 22 5.02 4.77 2.09
CA GLN A 22 3.82 4.87 1.28
C GLN A 22 2.57 4.28 1.96
N GLY A 23 2.69 3.68 3.15
CA GLY A 23 1.55 3.18 3.93
C GLY A 23 1.26 1.68 3.76
N LEU A 24 1.62 1.09 2.61
CA LEU A 24 1.39 -0.33 2.30
C LEU A 24 2.60 -0.97 1.63
N ALA A 25 2.84 -2.25 1.94
CA ALA A 25 3.87 -3.05 1.28
C ALA A 25 3.72 -3.06 -0.26
N VAL A 26 2.49 -3.13 -0.77
CA VAL A 26 2.22 -3.05 -2.22
C VAL A 26 2.64 -1.70 -2.81
N LEU A 27 2.38 -0.60 -2.11
CA LEU A 27 2.80 0.72 -2.55
C LEU A 27 4.32 0.90 -2.49
N ASN A 28 4.96 0.33 -1.47
CA ASN A 28 6.42 0.30 -1.37
C ASN A 28 7.04 -0.53 -2.52
N LEU A 29 6.42 -1.65 -2.90
CA LEU A 29 6.86 -2.45 -4.05
C LEU A 29 6.76 -1.64 -5.35
N LEU A 30 5.63 -0.96 -5.58
CA LEU A 30 5.44 -0.10 -6.74
C LEU A 30 6.45 1.07 -6.75
N ALA A 31 6.78 1.63 -5.59
CA ALA A 31 7.82 2.66 -5.47
C ALA A 31 9.20 2.15 -5.91
N CYS A 32 9.56 0.91 -5.56
CA CYS A 32 10.82 0.29 -5.98
C CYS A 32 10.90 0.13 -7.52
N GLY A 33 9.76 0.01 -8.20
CA GLY A 33 9.66 -0.03 -9.66
C GLY A 33 9.60 1.33 -10.36
N GLY A 34 9.67 2.43 -9.60
CA GLY A 34 9.58 3.78 -10.16
C GLY A 34 8.20 4.15 -10.70
N TYR A 35 7.13 3.53 -10.19
CA TYR A 35 5.77 3.96 -10.51
C TYR A 35 5.45 5.32 -9.90
N ASP A 36 4.53 6.07 -10.54
CA ASP A 36 4.00 7.29 -9.96
C ASP A 36 3.19 6.97 -8.71
N LEU A 37 3.60 7.56 -7.59
CA LEU A 37 3.00 7.33 -6.28
C LEU A 37 1.76 8.20 -6.06
N ALA A 38 1.55 9.24 -6.86
CA ALA A 38 0.33 10.03 -6.82
C ALA A 38 -0.84 9.29 -7.47
N ASN A 39 -0.59 8.41 -8.44
CA ASN A 39 -1.60 7.54 -9.04
C ASN A 39 -1.05 6.13 -9.35
N PRO A 40 -0.78 5.32 -8.32
CA PRO A 40 -0.14 4.02 -8.51
C PRO A 40 -1.10 2.99 -9.10
N PRO A 41 -0.62 1.99 -9.85
CA PRO A 41 -1.46 0.93 -10.44
C PRO A 41 -1.83 -0.17 -9.43
N ALA A 42 -2.17 0.20 -8.21
CA ALA A 42 -2.41 -0.74 -7.13
C ALA A 42 -3.66 -1.60 -7.40
N GLY A 43 -4.76 -1.02 -7.90
CA GLY A 43 -5.95 -1.77 -8.28
C GLY A 43 -5.66 -2.79 -9.40
N SER A 44 -4.95 -2.36 -10.44
CA SER A 44 -4.48 -3.22 -11.54
C SER A 44 -3.58 -4.37 -11.09
N LEU A 45 -2.72 -4.14 -10.11
CA LEU A 45 -1.85 -5.17 -9.53
C LEU A 45 -2.65 -6.19 -8.71
N LEU A 46 -3.53 -5.73 -7.82
CA LEU A 46 -4.33 -6.60 -6.95
C LEU A 46 -5.39 -7.40 -7.70
N LYS A 47 -6.04 -6.81 -8.71
CA LYS A 47 -7.01 -7.55 -9.53
C LYS A 47 -6.33 -8.66 -10.31
N SER A 48 -5.10 -8.42 -10.79
CA SER A 48 -4.34 -9.41 -11.56
C SER A 48 -3.82 -10.55 -10.66
N SER A 49 -3.46 -10.29 -9.40
CA SER A 49 -3.05 -11.34 -8.47
C SER A 49 -4.21 -12.28 -8.08
N ARG A 50 -5.45 -11.82 -8.29
CA ARG A 50 -6.68 -12.61 -8.10
C ARG A 50 -7.29 -13.12 -9.40
N ASN A 51 -6.63 -12.95 -10.54
CA ASN A 51 -7.13 -13.30 -11.87
C ASN A 51 -8.52 -12.70 -12.19
N LEU A 52 -8.78 -11.48 -11.72
CA LEU A 52 -10.01 -10.76 -12.02
C LEU A 52 -9.90 -10.05 -13.38
N GLU A 53 -10.97 -10.13 -14.16
CA GLU A 53 -11.11 -9.46 -15.45
C GLU A 53 -11.66 -8.03 -15.30
N GLY A 54 -11.36 -7.17 -16.27
CA GLY A 54 -11.77 -5.76 -16.28
C GLY A 54 -10.81 -4.84 -15.52
N ASN A 55 -11.24 -3.58 -15.40
CA ASN A 55 -10.56 -2.50 -14.72
C ASN A 55 -11.07 -2.37 -13.30
N TRP A 56 -10.15 -2.27 -12.34
CA TRP A 56 -10.48 -2.22 -10.91
C TRP A 56 -9.70 -1.12 -10.21
N VAL A 57 -10.36 -0.44 -9.29
CA VAL A 57 -9.74 0.49 -8.32
C VAL A 57 -9.91 -0.06 -6.91
N ILE A 58 -9.08 0.42 -5.99
CA ILE A 58 -9.19 0.09 -4.58
C ILE A 58 -10.24 0.99 -3.94
N LEU A 59 -11.14 0.41 -3.14
CA LEU A 59 -11.91 1.14 -2.14
C LEU A 59 -11.38 0.80 -0.75
N THR A 60 -10.94 1.82 -0.03
CA THR A 60 -10.50 1.67 1.36
C THR A 60 -11.57 2.20 2.31
N PRO A 61 -12.12 1.38 3.23
CA PRO A 61 -12.96 1.85 4.30
C PRO A 61 -12.23 2.87 5.17
N MET A 62 -12.93 3.90 5.62
CA MET A 62 -12.30 5.00 6.36
C MET A 62 -13.24 5.65 7.38
N HIS A 63 -12.64 6.40 8.31
CA HIS A 63 -13.33 7.39 9.11
C HIS A 63 -12.91 8.79 8.67
N TRP A 64 -13.88 9.61 8.31
CA TRP A 64 -13.66 11.02 8.02
C TRP A 64 -14.56 11.91 8.88
N GLN A 65 -14.14 13.15 9.08
CA GLN A 65 -14.87 14.15 9.84
C GLN A 65 -15.07 15.39 8.98
N ALA A 66 -16.31 15.85 8.94
CA ALA A 66 -16.67 17.14 8.36
C ALA A 66 -16.51 18.25 9.40
N SER A 67 -15.96 19.38 8.97
CA SER A 67 -16.11 20.68 9.61
C SER A 67 -16.97 21.59 8.72
N HIS A 68 -17.20 22.85 9.11
CA HIS A 68 -18.04 23.76 8.32
C HIS A 68 -17.56 23.95 6.87
N ASN A 69 -16.25 23.89 6.60
CA ASN A 69 -15.68 24.17 5.27
C ASN A 69 -14.69 23.10 4.78
N ASP A 70 -14.54 22.00 5.50
CA ASP A 70 -13.52 20.99 5.18
C ASP A 70 -13.96 19.59 5.58
N ALA A 71 -13.32 18.60 4.97
CA ALA A 71 -13.48 17.19 5.25
C ALA A 71 -12.09 16.57 5.39
N VAL A 72 -11.86 15.81 6.46
CA VAL A 72 -10.55 15.20 6.74
C VAL A 72 -10.73 13.72 7.08
N ILE A 73 -9.93 12.86 6.45
CA ILE A 73 -9.82 11.44 6.84
C ILE A 73 -8.93 11.37 8.09
N VAL A 74 -9.45 10.78 9.17
CA VAL A 74 -8.78 10.76 10.48
C VAL A 74 -8.47 9.34 10.97
N ALA A 75 -9.06 8.30 10.39
CA ALA A 75 -8.73 6.92 10.71
C ALA A 75 -8.87 6.01 9.48
N ILE A 76 -7.93 5.08 9.35
CA ILE A 76 -7.86 4.03 8.33
C ILE A 76 -7.32 2.75 8.98
N ASP A 77 -7.38 1.61 8.29
CA ASP A 77 -6.77 0.36 8.72
C ASP A 77 -7.07 0.01 10.20
N ASN A 78 -6.03 -0.23 11.00
CA ASN A 78 -6.16 -0.60 12.42
C ASN A 78 -6.76 0.52 13.28
N ASP A 79 -6.67 1.79 12.89
CA ASP A 79 -7.26 2.92 13.63
C ASP A 79 -8.79 2.86 13.63
N LEU A 80 -9.39 2.15 12.67
CA LEU A 80 -10.84 1.90 12.63
C LEU A 80 -11.32 0.95 13.73
N ARG A 81 -10.42 0.16 14.34
CA ARG A 81 -10.72 -0.77 15.45
C ARG A 81 -11.92 -1.70 15.20
N VAL A 82 -12.20 -2.00 13.93
CA VAL A 82 -13.34 -2.80 13.51
C VAL A 82 -13.04 -4.30 13.62
N THR A 83 -14.07 -5.11 13.81
CA THR A 83 -13.97 -6.58 13.76
C THR A 83 -14.18 -7.09 12.33
N ASP A 84 -13.82 -8.35 12.06
CA ASP A 84 -14.06 -8.96 10.74
C ASP A 84 -15.56 -9.07 10.43
N GLU A 85 -16.39 -9.31 11.45
CA GLU A 85 -17.85 -9.32 11.34
C GLU A 85 -18.41 -7.94 10.95
N GLU A 86 -17.89 -6.88 11.55
CA GLU A 86 -18.30 -5.50 11.26
C GLU A 86 -17.92 -5.10 9.83
N VAL A 87 -16.70 -5.44 9.42
CA VAL A 87 -16.23 -5.15 8.05
C VAL A 87 -17.02 -5.94 7.02
N LYS A 88 -17.28 -7.22 7.29
CA LYS A 88 -18.11 -8.05 6.41
C LYS A 88 -19.54 -7.53 6.30
N TYR A 89 -20.13 -7.08 7.41
CA TYR A 89 -21.44 -6.42 7.40
C TYR A 89 -21.47 -5.20 6.46
N TRP A 90 -20.47 -4.33 6.57
CA TRP A 90 -20.39 -3.14 5.71
C TRP A 90 -20.12 -3.48 4.26
N PHE A 91 -19.24 -4.44 3.99
CA PHE A 91 -18.96 -4.92 2.64
C PHE A 91 -20.23 -5.49 2.00
N ASP A 92 -20.94 -6.40 2.67
CA ASP A 92 -22.11 -7.07 2.12
C ASP A 92 -23.23 -6.05 1.81
N LEU A 93 -23.47 -5.09 2.72
CA LEU A 93 -24.47 -4.06 2.52
C LEU A 93 -24.11 -3.07 1.40
N TYR A 94 -22.86 -2.61 1.36
CA TYR A 94 -22.42 -1.66 0.35
C TYR A 94 -22.29 -2.31 -1.04
N SER A 95 -21.87 -3.58 -1.09
CA SER A 95 -21.87 -4.39 -2.31
C SER A 95 -23.28 -4.52 -2.88
N ALA A 96 -24.28 -4.79 -2.04
CA ALA A 96 -25.68 -4.84 -2.47
C ALA A 96 -26.17 -3.48 -3.01
N TYR A 97 -25.85 -2.38 -2.32
CA TYR A 97 -26.17 -1.03 -2.79
C TYR A 97 -25.56 -0.72 -4.17
N LEU A 98 -24.26 -0.99 -4.34
CA LEU A 98 -23.56 -0.77 -5.61
C LEU A 98 -24.07 -1.67 -6.74
N ALA A 99 -24.53 -2.89 -6.43
CA ALA A 99 -25.08 -3.81 -7.42
C ALA A 99 -26.39 -3.29 -8.03
N GLU A 100 -27.20 -2.52 -7.28
CA GLU A 100 -28.41 -1.85 -7.83
C GLU A 100 -28.05 -0.81 -8.90
N GLU A 101 -26.85 -0.24 -8.82
CA GLU A 101 -26.28 0.69 -9.79
C GLU A 101 -25.42 0.01 -10.86
N GLY A 102 -25.45 -1.33 -10.92
CA GLY A 102 -24.70 -2.14 -11.89
C GLY A 102 -23.19 -2.17 -11.66
N MET A 103 -22.73 -1.83 -10.45
CA MET A 103 -21.32 -1.91 -10.07
C MET A 103 -21.00 -3.22 -9.36
N SER A 104 -19.77 -3.70 -9.49
CA SER A 104 -19.30 -4.94 -8.85
C SER A 104 -18.22 -4.64 -7.84
N LEU A 105 -18.38 -5.18 -6.63
CA LEU A 105 -17.42 -5.06 -5.54
C LEU A 105 -16.84 -6.43 -5.19
N TYR A 106 -15.53 -6.50 -5.00
CA TYR A 106 -14.81 -7.71 -4.60
C TYR A 106 -14.11 -7.51 -3.25
N PHE A 107 -14.33 -8.44 -2.33
CA PHE A 107 -13.69 -8.43 -1.02
C PHE A 107 -12.27 -8.97 -1.15
N TYR A 108 -11.26 -8.10 -1.07
CA TYR A 108 -9.85 -8.52 -1.11
C TYR A 108 -9.33 -8.83 0.29
N ASP A 109 -9.46 -7.86 1.20
CA ASP A 109 -9.22 -8.04 2.63
C ASP A 109 -10.04 -7.01 3.44
N LYS A 110 -9.75 -6.95 4.74
CA LYS A 110 -10.45 -6.12 5.71
C LYS A 110 -10.44 -4.62 5.39
N TYR A 111 -9.37 -4.12 4.78
CA TYR A 111 -9.16 -2.69 4.53
C TYR A 111 -9.00 -2.36 3.04
N THR A 112 -9.00 -3.39 2.21
CA THR A 112 -8.88 -3.30 0.76
C THR A 112 -10.06 -4.00 0.11
N TRP A 113 -10.94 -3.23 -0.51
CA TRP A 113 -11.96 -3.77 -1.41
C TRP A 113 -11.60 -3.35 -2.84
N LEU A 114 -12.08 -4.08 -3.84
CA LEU A 114 -11.89 -3.72 -5.25
C LEU A 114 -13.23 -3.38 -5.87
N LEU A 115 -13.31 -2.23 -6.55
CA LEU A 115 -14.48 -1.80 -7.32
C LEU A 115 -14.18 -1.91 -8.82
N ARG A 116 -15.05 -2.58 -9.57
CA ARG A 116 -14.96 -2.68 -11.03
C ARG A 116 -15.45 -1.39 -11.70
N VAL A 117 -14.67 -0.86 -12.64
CA VAL A 117 -14.84 0.49 -13.19
C VAL A 117 -14.74 0.58 -14.72
N ASP A 118 -15.06 -0.49 -15.45
CA ASP A 118 -14.87 -0.56 -16.92
C ASP A 118 -15.47 0.62 -17.69
N ASP A 119 -16.69 1.04 -17.33
CA ASP A 119 -17.43 2.11 -18.01
C ASP A 119 -17.42 3.43 -17.23
N LYS A 120 -16.42 3.67 -16.39
CA LYS A 120 -16.33 4.87 -15.54
C LYS A 120 -15.23 5.82 -16.02
N PRO A 121 -15.40 7.14 -15.83
CA PRO A 121 -14.33 8.11 -16.10
C PRO A 121 -13.04 7.76 -15.34
N PRO A 122 -11.85 8.10 -15.90
CA PRO A 122 -10.59 7.89 -15.21
C PRO A 122 -10.60 8.53 -13.83
N LEU A 123 -10.25 7.75 -12.80
CA LEU A 123 -10.08 8.24 -11.45
C LEU A 123 -8.67 8.81 -11.28
N ASN A 124 -8.53 10.04 -10.82
CA ASN A 124 -7.27 10.65 -10.44
C ASN A 124 -7.27 10.91 -8.94
N ALA A 125 -7.13 9.85 -8.15
CA ALA A 125 -7.13 9.92 -6.70
C ALA A 125 -5.83 9.37 -6.12
N LYS A 126 -5.22 10.16 -5.22
CA LYS A 126 -4.06 9.73 -4.46
C LYS A 126 -4.41 8.58 -3.52
N PRO A 127 -3.44 7.69 -3.21
CA PRO A 127 -3.62 6.69 -2.17
C PRO A 127 -4.06 7.31 -0.85
N ILE A 128 -4.93 6.61 -0.11
CA ILE A 128 -5.51 7.12 1.14
C ILE A 128 -4.44 7.58 2.15
N TYR A 129 -3.29 6.89 2.19
CA TYR A 129 -2.13 7.19 3.05
C TYR A 129 -1.48 8.56 2.79
N GLN A 130 -1.68 9.11 1.59
CA GLN A 130 -1.17 10.42 1.21
C GLN A 130 -2.14 11.56 1.53
N VAL A 131 -3.42 11.25 1.70
CA VAL A 131 -4.50 12.20 2.01
C VAL A 131 -5.00 12.12 3.45
N LEU A 132 -4.55 11.12 4.22
CA LEU A 132 -4.79 11.00 5.65
C LEU A 132 -4.35 12.26 6.40
N ASN A 133 -5.22 12.76 7.28
CA ASN A 133 -5.03 13.99 8.07
C ASN A 133 -4.79 15.25 7.24
N LYS A 134 -5.32 15.30 6.00
CA LYS A 134 -5.31 16.49 5.13
C LYS A 134 -6.73 16.82 4.70
N SER A 135 -6.91 18.08 4.32
CA SER A 135 -8.14 18.55 3.66
C SER A 135 -8.39 17.71 2.40
N LEU A 136 -9.62 17.20 2.27
CA LEU A 136 -10.07 16.50 1.07
C LEU A 136 -10.52 17.45 -0.03
N MET A 137 -10.79 18.73 0.26
CA MET A 137 -11.33 19.67 -0.74
C MET A 137 -10.43 19.81 -1.99
N PRO A 138 -9.09 19.94 -1.87
CA PRO A 138 -8.21 19.97 -3.03
C PRO A 138 -8.18 18.64 -3.81
N GLU A 139 -8.34 17.51 -3.11
CA GLU A 139 -8.28 16.19 -3.73
C GLU A 139 -9.58 15.88 -4.48
N LEU A 140 -10.74 16.23 -3.90
CA LEU A 140 -12.06 16.07 -4.53
C LEU A 140 -12.21 16.90 -5.81
N SER A 141 -11.55 18.05 -5.91
CA SER A 141 -11.66 18.92 -7.10
C SER A 141 -10.92 18.40 -8.34
N HIS A 142 -10.05 17.39 -8.20
CA HIS A 142 -9.19 16.89 -9.28
C HIS A 142 -9.40 15.41 -9.60
N LEU A 143 -10.51 14.81 -9.17
CA LEU A 143 -10.77 13.37 -9.36
C LEU A 143 -11.00 12.99 -10.83
N ASP A 144 -11.80 13.77 -11.54
CA ASP A 144 -12.09 13.63 -12.97
C ASP A 144 -12.72 14.92 -13.53
N GLU A 145 -12.86 15.00 -14.85
CA GLU A 145 -13.42 16.15 -15.56
C GLU A 145 -14.97 16.19 -15.59
N THR A 146 -15.62 15.06 -15.29
CA THR A 146 -17.08 14.85 -15.45
C THR A 146 -17.87 14.98 -14.14
N MET A 147 -17.18 15.20 -13.02
CA MET A 147 -17.74 15.21 -11.66
C MET A 147 -18.29 13.86 -11.18
N TYR A 148 -17.96 12.77 -11.88
CA TYR A 148 -18.50 11.44 -11.58
C TYR A 148 -18.06 10.96 -10.20
N TRP A 149 -16.76 11.04 -9.89
CA TRP A 149 -16.21 10.52 -8.65
C TRP A 149 -16.59 11.37 -7.44
N GLN A 150 -16.78 12.68 -7.61
CA GLN A 150 -17.31 13.57 -6.58
C GLN A 150 -18.74 13.16 -6.20
N LYS A 151 -19.56 12.87 -7.21
CA LYS A 151 -20.92 12.36 -7.00
C LYS A 151 -20.88 11.00 -6.30
N PHE A 152 -20.05 10.07 -6.78
CA PHE A 152 -19.87 8.75 -6.18
C PHE A 152 -19.47 8.84 -4.69
N PHE A 153 -18.52 9.71 -4.33
CA PHE A 153 -18.13 9.91 -2.93
C PHE A 153 -19.26 10.51 -2.09
N THR A 154 -20.03 11.44 -2.64
CA THR A 154 -21.18 12.05 -1.96
C THR A 154 -22.28 11.01 -1.70
N GLU A 155 -22.61 10.19 -2.69
CA GLU A 155 -23.61 9.12 -2.58
C GLU A 155 -23.15 8.05 -1.58
N SER A 156 -21.87 7.66 -1.65
CA SER A 156 -21.27 6.75 -0.68
C SER A 156 -21.35 7.31 0.74
N GLN A 157 -21.03 8.59 0.93
CA GLN A 157 -21.17 9.25 2.23
C GLN A 157 -22.61 9.18 2.73
N MET A 158 -23.58 9.51 1.88
CA MET A 158 -25.00 9.44 2.23
C MET A 158 -25.38 8.01 2.66
N PHE A 159 -24.95 7.01 1.90
CA PHE A 159 -25.15 5.60 2.23
C PHE A 159 -24.64 5.26 3.65
N PHE A 160 -23.36 5.53 3.94
CA PHE A 160 -22.78 5.21 5.26
C PHE A 160 -23.46 6.00 6.39
N SER A 161 -23.85 7.25 6.16
CA SER A 161 -24.53 8.09 7.15
C SER A 161 -25.97 7.67 7.44
N SER A 162 -26.65 7.07 6.46
CA SER A 162 -28.05 6.65 6.57
C SER A 162 -28.25 5.37 7.38
N ASN A 163 -27.17 4.60 7.58
CA ASN A 163 -27.22 3.34 8.29
C ASN A 163 -27.26 3.58 9.82
N PRO A 164 -28.21 2.96 10.55
CA PRO A 164 -28.35 3.16 12.01
C PRO A 164 -27.20 2.58 12.84
N ARG A 165 -26.37 1.70 12.27
CA ARG A 165 -25.24 1.09 12.98
C ARG A 165 -24.14 2.13 13.20
N LYS A 166 -23.85 2.40 14.48
CA LYS A 166 -22.68 3.20 14.86
C LYS A 166 -21.42 2.39 14.59
N SER A 167 -20.56 2.90 13.71
CA SER A 167 -19.27 2.32 13.34
C SER A 167 -18.23 3.41 13.17
N LEU A 168 -16.95 3.05 13.30
CA LEU A 168 -15.86 3.93 12.87
C LEU A 168 -15.71 3.94 11.34
N ILE A 169 -16.23 2.94 10.62
CA ILE A 169 -16.37 3.04 9.17
C ILE A 169 -17.56 3.95 8.87
N ASN A 170 -17.29 5.14 8.30
CA ASN A 170 -18.33 6.10 7.91
C ASN A 170 -18.16 6.60 6.47
N GLY A 171 -17.31 5.94 5.69
CA GLY A 171 -17.03 6.28 4.30
C GLY A 171 -16.06 5.31 3.66
N ILE A 172 -15.84 5.53 2.37
CA ILE A 172 -14.85 4.82 1.54
C ILE A 172 -14.07 5.83 0.71
N TRP A 173 -12.80 5.52 0.44
CA TRP A 173 -11.95 6.28 -0.48
C TRP A 173 -11.54 5.40 -1.67
N ALA A 174 -11.79 5.88 -2.89
CA ALA A 174 -11.41 5.19 -4.12
C ALA A 174 -10.04 5.68 -4.58
N TRP A 175 -9.14 4.77 -4.97
CA TRP A 175 -7.81 5.11 -5.48
C TRP A 175 -7.16 3.94 -6.25
N GLY A 176 -5.97 4.16 -6.80
CA GLY A 176 -5.16 3.07 -7.37
C GLY A 176 -5.52 2.68 -8.80
N SER A 177 -6.01 3.63 -9.59
CA SER A 177 -6.42 3.52 -11.00
C SER A 177 -5.26 3.61 -12.00
N GLY A 178 -4.02 3.72 -11.52
CA GLY A 178 -2.84 3.77 -12.37
C GLY A 178 -2.73 2.57 -13.32
N GLN A 179 -1.95 2.76 -14.40
CA GLN A 179 -1.71 1.73 -15.39
C GLN A 179 -0.50 0.88 -15.00
N LEU A 180 -0.71 -0.43 -14.87
CA LEU A 180 0.37 -1.38 -14.63
C LEU A 180 1.12 -1.60 -15.95
N LYS A 181 2.44 -1.45 -15.94
CA LYS A 181 3.27 -1.72 -17.12
C LYS A 181 3.49 -3.23 -17.26
N ASP A 182 4.20 -3.62 -18.31
CA ASP A 182 4.72 -4.97 -18.44
C ASP A 182 5.55 -5.38 -17.21
N LYS A 183 5.63 -6.68 -16.96
CA LYS A 183 6.35 -7.21 -15.80
C LYS A 183 7.78 -6.69 -15.76
N ASN A 184 8.20 -6.26 -14.58
CA ASN A 184 9.58 -5.90 -14.34
C ASN A 184 10.48 -7.15 -14.33
N THR A 185 11.78 -6.96 -14.52
CA THR A 185 12.78 -8.04 -14.41
C THR A 185 13.50 -8.05 -13.06
N ILE A 186 13.05 -7.20 -12.12
CA ILE A 186 13.62 -7.08 -10.77
C ILE A 186 13.51 -8.43 -10.07
N SER A 187 14.63 -8.93 -9.55
CA SER A 187 14.66 -10.20 -8.81
C SER A 187 14.02 -10.05 -7.42
N ILE A 188 12.97 -10.83 -7.15
CA ILE A 188 12.20 -10.78 -5.90
C ILE A 188 12.26 -12.12 -5.17
N CYS A 189 12.66 -12.10 -3.91
CA CYS A 189 12.40 -13.19 -2.96
C CYS A 189 11.18 -12.82 -2.11
N THR A 190 10.19 -13.71 -2.03
CA THR A 190 8.93 -13.42 -1.33
C THR A 190 8.44 -14.59 -0.50
N ASP A 191 7.65 -14.34 0.53
CA ASP A 191 6.90 -15.41 1.19
C ASP A 191 5.60 -15.77 0.44
N LYS A 192 4.88 -16.77 0.94
CA LYS A 192 3.63 -17.26 0.33
C LYS A 192 2.53 -16.20 0.28
N HIS A 193 2.53 -15.24 1.20
CA HIS A 193 1.47 -14.24 1.30
C HIS A 193 1.51 -13.27 0.11
N PHE A 194 2.71 -12.93 -0.35
CA PHE A 194 2.91 -12.00 -1.48
C PHE A 194 3.26 -12.67 -2.80
N LEU A 195 3.30 -14.00 -2.88
CA LEU A 195 3.73 -14.73 -4.07
C LEU A 195 2.97 -14.31 -5.34
N ASP A 196 1.65 -14.29 -5.30
CA ASP A 196 0.82 -13.95 -6.46
C ASP A 196 1.02 -12.49 -6.89
N ILE A 197 1.11 -11.56 -5.94
CA ILE A 197 1.38 -10.14 -6.20
C ILE A 197 2.76 -9.98 -6.85
N ALA A 198 3.78 -10.62 -6.29
CA ALA A 198 5.14 -10.55 -6.80
C ALA A 198 5.23 -11.11 -8.23
N GLN A 199 4.55 -12.23 -8.50
CA GLN A 199 4.52 -12.86 -9.83
C GLN A 199 3.80 -12.02 -10.89
N VAL A 200 2.80 -11.22 -10.50
CA VAL A 200 2.21 -10.23 -11.42
C VAL A 200 3.20 -9.10 -11.68
N TYR A 201 3.87 -8.62 -10.64
CA TYR A 201 4.76 -7.46 -10.72
C TYR A 201 6.08 -7.73 -11.46
N SER A 202 6.66 -8.93 -11.28
CA SER A 202 7.97 -9.31 -11.83
C SER A 202 7.94 -10.68 -12.50
N SER A 203 8.76 -10.85 -13.54
CA SER A 203 9.03 -12.15 -14.16
C SER A 203 10.08 -12.98 -13.42
N SER A 204 10.79 -12.41 -12.43
CA SER A 204 11.87 -13.05 -11.68
C SER A 204 11.52 -13.10 -10.20
N VAL A 205 10.74 -14.12 -9.81
CA VAL A 205 10.21 -14.28 -8.45
C VAL A 205 10.56 -15.64 -7.90
N THR A 206 11.11 -15.67 -6.69
CA THR A 206 11.44 -16.89 -5.95
C THR A 206 10.66 -16.90 -4.65
N LEU A 207 9.94 -18.00 -4.39
CA LEU A 207 9.37 -18.27 -3.07
C LEU A 207 10.50 -18.54 -2.09
N TYR A 208 10.48 -17.87 -0.95
CA TYR A 208 11.48 -18.00 0.09
C TYR A 208 11.58 -19.45 0.58
N ASP A 209 12.82 -19.91 0.70
CA ASP A 209 13.22 -21.16 1.33
C ASP A 209 14.55 -20.93 2.09
N PRO A 210 14.80 -21.56 3.25
CA PRO A 210 16.03 -21.35 4.00
C PRO A 210 17.34 -21.62 3.24
N SER A 211 17.32 -22.30 2.10
CA SER A 211 18.49 -22.53 1.24
C SER A 211 18.82 -21.36 0.29
N VAL A 212 17.90 -20.40 0.10
CA VAL A 212 18.14 -19.27 -0.82
C VAL A 212 19.17 -18.31 -0.25
N ASN A 213 19.99 -17.72 -1.13
CA ASN A 213 20.88 -16.63 -0.74
C ASN A 213 20.17 -15.29 -0.93
N LEU A 214 19.71 -14.67 0.16
CA LEU A 214 18.94 -13.42 0.13
C LEU A 214 19.69 -12.25 -0.51
N SER A 215 21.02 -12.21 -0.42
CA SER A 215 21.82 -11.12 -1.00
C SER A 215 21.82 -11.06 -2.53
N LYS A 216 21.33 -12.11 -3.20
CA LYS A 216 21.20 -12.17 -4.67
C LYS A 216 19.95 -11.49 -5.21
N PHE A 217 19.00 -11.14 -4.34
CA PHE A 217 17.74 -10.52 -4.75
C PHE A 217 17.81 -9.01 -4.63
N GLU A 218 17.21 -8.32 -5.59
CA GLU A 218 17.05 -6.87 -5.54
C GLU A 218 15.98 -6.47 -4.53
N VAL A 219 14.90 -7.27 -4.43
CA VAL A 219 13.80 -7.05 -3.48
C VAL A 219 13.56 -8.30 -2.64
N VAL A 220 13.41 -8.11 -1.32
CA VAL A 220 12.86 -9.10 -0.40
C VAL A 220 11.52 -8.59 0.10
N LEU A 221 10.41 -9.25 -0.25
CA LEU A 221 9.04 -8.85 0.08
C LEU A 221 8.39 -9.87 1.02
N LEU A 222 8.03 -9.46 2.24
CA LEU A 222 7.55 -10.38 3.27
C LEU A 222 6.33 -9.81 3.99
N HIS A 223 5.46 -10.71 4.44
CA HIS A 223 4.40 -10.39 5.38
C HIS A 223 4.97 -9.95 6.73
N SER A 224 5.83 -10.78 7.33
CA SER A 224 6.59 -10.46 8.54
C SER A 224 8.06 -10.87 8.36
N ILE A 225 8.97 -10.23 9.10
CA ILE A 225 10.36 -10.67 9.19
C ILE A 225 10.48 -12.11 9.73
N ASP A 226 9.48 -12.55 10.50
CA ASP A 226 9.38 -13.90 11.06
C ASP A 226 9.12 -14.98 10.00
N SER A 227 8.76 -14.58 8.77
CA SER A 227 8.71 -15.49 7.62
C SER A 227 10.10 -16.05 7.27
N LEU A 228 11.19 -15.41 7.71
CA LEU A 228 12.56 -15.87 7.49
C LEU A 228 13.05 -16.79 8.62
N SER A 229 14.01 -17.65 8.32
CA SER A 229 14.73 -18.41 9.34
C SER A 229 15.54 -17.47 10.25
N GLU A 230 15.79 -17.86 11.49
CA GLU A 230 16.56 -17.06 12.44
C GLU A 230 17.94 -16.63 11.88
N SER A 231 18.61 -17.53 11.15
CA SER A 231 19.87 -17.25 10.46
C SER A 231 19.73 -16.08 9.47
N HIS A 232 18.69 -16.13 8.62
CA HIS A 232 18.44 -15.09 7.63
C HIS A 232 17.95 -13.79 8.23
N GLN A 233 17.19 -13.83 9.33
CA GLN A 233 16.82 -12.62 10.07
C GLN A 233 18.05 -11.87 10.60
N VAL A 234 19.08 -12.60 11.05
CA VAL A 234 20.35 -12.01 11.47
C VAL A 234 21.18 -11.53 10.28
N GLU A 235 21.23 -12.31 9.20
CA GLU A 235 21.98 -11.97 8.00
C GLU A 235 21.45 -10.70 7.33
N ILE A 236 20.14 -10.66 7.05
CA ILE A 236 19.52 -9.57 6.28
C ILE A 236 19.70 -8.21 6.96
N LYS A 237 19.70 -8.16 8.30
CA LYS A 237 19.93 -6.94 9.10
C LYS A 237 21.35 -6.37 8.93
N LYS A 238 22.32 -7.19 8.51
CA LYS A 238 23.71 -6.79 8.24
C LYS A 238 23.91 -6.28 6.82
N ILE A 239 22.98 -6.59 5.90
CA ILE A 239 23.08 -6.18 4.50
C ILE A 239 22.70 -4.70 4.38
N PRO A 240 23.52 -3.87 3.72
CA PRO A 240 23.14 -2.51 3.36
C PRO A 240 21.93 -2.53 2.43
N ALA A 241 20.80 -2.03 2.92
CA ALA A 241 19.53 -2.09 2.24
C ALA A 241 18.65 -0.89 2.59
N HIS A 242 17.67 -0.62 1.74
CA HIS A 242 16.54 0.22 2.09
C HIS A 242 15.47 -0.67 2.71
N TRP A 243 15.07 -0.34 3.92
CA TRP A 243 14.05 -1.07 4.66
C TRP A 243 12.74 -0.29 4.60
N TYR A 244 11.68 -0.95 4.15
CA TYR A 244 10.35 -0.39 4.01
C TYR A 244 9.40 -1.15 4.94
N TRP A 245 8.84 -0.43 5.90
CA TRP A 245 7.68 -0.85 6.68
C TRP A 245 6.47 -0.03 6.24
N ASN A 246 5.28 -0.41 6.68
CA ASN A 246 4.06 0.32 6.31
C ASN A 246 4.06 1.77 6.82
N ASN A 247 4.69 2.03 7.98
CA ASN A 247 4.75 3.36 8.61
C ASN A 247 6.03 4.17 8.30
N CYS A 248 7.15 3.53 7.98
CA CYS A 248 8.44 4.21 7.82
C CYS A 248 9.39 3.53 6.83
N ILE A 249 10.36 4.29 6.33
CA ILE A 249 11.46 3.79 5.50
C ILE A 249 12.79 4.12 6.19
N LEU A 250 13.70 3.15 6.28
CA LEU A 250 15.04 3.30 6.83
C LEU A 250 16.09 2.97 5.77
N ILE A 251 16.93 3.94 5.43
CA ILE A 251 18.03 3.77 4.48
C ILE A 251 19.32 3.52 5.25
N LYS A 252 19.83 2.28 5.18
CA LYS A 252 21.14 1.90 5.73
C LYS A 252 22.22 2.04 4.66
N ALA A 253 23.07 3.05 4.80
CA ALA A 253 24.20 3.23 3.89
C ALA A 253 25.27 2.13 4.10
N LYS A 254 26.01 1.81 3.03
CA LYS A 254 27.23 1.02 3.16
C LYS A 254 28.18 1.74 4.12
N SER A 255 28.58 1.07 5.20
CA SER A 255 29.66 1.58 6.06
C SER A 255 30.92 1.69 5.21
N HIS A 256 31.32 2.91 4.85
CA HIS A 256 32.57 3.18 4.17
C HIS A 256 33.73 2.99 5.15
N TRP A 257 34.09 1.73 5.43
CA TRP A 257 35.23 1.41 6.28
C TRP A 257 36.55 2.01 5.75
N PHE A 258 36.65 2.24 4.43
CA PHE A 258 37.81 2.88 3.81
C PHE A 258 38.02 4.36 4.19
N THR A 259 36.98 5.14 4.50
CA THR A 259 37.19 6.55 4.93
C THR A 259 37.71 6.67 6.37
N ARG A 260 37.54 5.62 7.19
CA ARG A 260 38.14 5.55 8.54
C ARG A 260 39.62 5.21 8.52
N LEU A 261 40.09 4.36 7.60
CA LEU A 261 41.50 4.00 7.46
C LEU A 261 42.37 5.16 6.94
N TRP A 262 41.83 6.00 6.05
CA TRP A 262 42.56 7.19 5.58
C TRP A 262 42.72 8.25 6.66
N ARG A 263 41.73 8.44 7.55
CA ARG A 263 41.84 9.36 8.69
C ARG A 263 42.82 8.89 9.77
N SER A 264 43.05 7.59 9.91
CA SER A 264 44.08 7.08 10.85
C SER A 264 45.50 7.17 10.29
N LEU A 265 45.65 7.34 8.97
CA LEU A 265 46.97 7.48 8.32
C LEU A 265 47.41 8.95 8.17
N THR A 266 46.48 9.92 8.22
CA THR A 266 46.80 11.36 8.08
C THR A 266 47.00 12.10 9.40
N HIS A 267 47.13 11.39 10.52
CA HIS A 267 47.44 11.97 11.85
C HIS A 267 48.72 11.40 12.49
N ALA A 268 49.56 10.74 11.68
CA ALA A 268 50.91 10.41 12.07
C ALA A 268 51.89 11.34 11.33
N ASP A 269 52.01 12.57 11.82
CA ASP A 269 53.15 13.48 11.66
C ASP A 269 53.16 14.45 12.85
#